data_AF-A0A8H3EB72-F1
#
_entry.id   AF-A0A8H3EB72-F1
#
_cell.length_a   1.000
_cell.length_b   1.000
_cell.length_c   1.000
_cell.angle_alpha   90.00
_cell.angle_beta   90.00
_cell.angle_gamma   90.00
#
_symmetry.space_group_name_H-M   'P 1'
#
loop_
_entity.id
_entity.type
_entity.pdbx_description
1 polymer ?
#
loop_
_entity_poly.entity_id
_entity_poly.type
_entity_poly.pdbx_seq_one_letter_code
_entity_poly.pdbx_strand_id
1 'polypeptide(L)'
;MLNKIIHIDHVKRWYLYVVGTYVLGLSLAIGNHFFFAYLDNKNVILYDQFWITVAKNAWARAAQVCFIVSSHTAFLGMIWSTISGLPLPVRMVDSVLRLPSFLPLLNILFSSKIKRLHNLIFYSVSLLSLAFVPITIPAALLVRPSKPIPTQLQVPNIDMSIDPRLYTVIISGWEYVGPSNHLQRLVRNMLTSDTVSTWNAPGGCPYGCSYEVSYYAPVLSCVDYVPNPSDLASNASYRASFNISDSFLALNMTFWPMENGTYVGGNSSSPSGTRCTFHNGRYVAAMEYWGSQRYASIANYTRTTDDPIIGTSLGFSNSSDCPRNTSWVISDPSSTSPCARMQMNTWALTDAFATALSGTIVTHSQSGTLGPEERAVNSALMPNLDYLFSVHEIYQSFDLSPWAKQIGLGRALETLFANATLSLTRDAYIHDWKSEAQNALVVPFANKFSYNRKSFWIGYGGAFLTVLGVMLASWDIRGSLPTEETRLGRILATTRDESFEQLQDQKEGIDDLVICYESVQKDGGHVLAFTVKTEESGLRKRKLDTEEIGLLERTTSVP
;
A
#
# COMPACT_ATOMS: atom_id res chain seq x y z
N MET A 1 2.39 -48.84 -39.00
CA MET A 1 3.24 -49.33 -37.89
C MET A 1 2.91 -48.71 -36.52
N LEU A 2 1.77 -48.02 -36.34
CA LEU A 2 1.34 -47.44 -35.05
C LEU A 2 0.12 -48.15 -34.39
N ASN A 3 -0.37 -49.27 -34.95
CA ASN A 3 -1.56 -49.97 -34.42
C ASN A 3 -1.24 -51.14 -33.47
N LYS A 4 0.01 -51.30 -33.03
CA LYS A 4 0.33 -52.15 -31.88
C LYS A 4 0.10 -51.35 -30.59
N ILE A 5 -1.11 -50.78 -30.46
CA ILE A 5 -1.53 -50.09 -29.25
C ILE A 5 -1.69 -51.17 -28.19
N ILE A 6 -0.78 -51.14 -27.24
CA ILE A 6 -0.66 -52.04 -26.10
C ILE A 6 -2.05 -52.19 -25.48
N HIS A 7 -2.52 -53.42 -25.38
CA HIS A 7 -3.71 -53.79 -24.61
C HIS A 7 -3.38 -53.57 -23.12
N ILE A 8 -3.30 -52.31 -22.71
CA ILE A 8 -3.13 -51.91 -21.33
C ILE A 8 -4.43 -52.27 -20.63
N ASP A 9 -4.32 -53.20 -19.69
CA ASP A 9 -5.40 -53.65 -18.81
C ASP A 9 -6.21 -52.47 -18.26
N HIS A 10 -7.53 -52.58 -18.23
CA HIS A 10 -8.44 -51.50 -17.85
C HIS A 10 -8.14 -50.95 -16.46
N VAL A 11 -7.72 -51.83 -15.55
CA VAL A 11 -7.28 -51.48 -14.19
C VAL A 11 -6.08 -50.53 -14.25
N LYS A 12 -5.09 -50.81 -15.10
CA LYS A 12 -3.90 -49.95 -15.27
C LYS A 12 -4.26 -48.58 -15.84
N ARG A 13 -5.22 -48.51 -16.77
CA ARG A 13 -5.72 -47.23 -17.30
C ARG A 13 -6.39 -46.39 -16.22
N TRP A 14 -7.23 -47.01 -15.38
CA TRP A 14 -7.86 -46.32 -14.26
C TRP A 14 -6.83 -45.74 -13.28
N TYR A 15 -5.84 -46.56 -12.89
CA TYR A 15 -4.75 -46.09 -12.02
C TYR A 15 -3.97 -44.93 -12.63
N LEU A 16 -3.65 -45.00 -13.92
CA LEU A 16 -2.94 -43.94 -14.62
C LEU A 16 -3.74 -42.63 -14.62
N TYR A 17 -5.04 -42.68 -14.94
CA TYR A 17 -5.87 -41.47 -14.98
C TYR A 17 -6.19 -40.94 -13.59
N VAL A 18 -6.62 -41.79 -12.65
CA VAL A 18 -7.06 -41.33 -11.33
C VAL A 18 -5.88 -41.01 -10.43
N VAL A 19 -5.00 -42.00 -10.18
CA VAL A 19 -3.86 -41.84 -9.28
C VAL A 19 -2.75 -41.03 -9.94
N GLY A 20 -2.47 -41.26 -11.22
CA GLY A 20 -1.41 -40.54 -11.93
C GLY A 20 -1.67 -39.04 -12.02
N THR A 21 -2.88 -38.62 -12.43
CA THR A 21 -3.21 -37.18 -12.48
C THR A 21 -3.35 -36.57 -11.09
N TYR A 22 -3.81 -37.32 -10.09
CA TYR A 22 -3.81 -36.87 -8.69
C TYR A 22 -2.41 -36.56 -8.17
N VAL A 23 -1.46 -37.50 -8.34
CA VAL A 23 -0.07 -37.33 -7.92
C VAL A 23 0.60 -36.18 -8.68
N LEU A 24 0.30 -36.03 -9.97
CA LEU A 24 0.77 -34.89 -10.77
C LEU A 24 0.22 -33.57 -10.24
N GLY A 25 -1.09 -33.49 -9.96
CA GLY A 25 -1.74 -32.31 -9.37
C GLY A 25 -1.14 -31.94 -8.01
N LEU A 26 -0.88 -32.93 -7.15
CA LEU A 26 -0.20 -32.74 -5.87
C LEU A 26 1.22 -32.22 -6.06
N SER A 27 1.97 -32.81 -6.99
CA SER A 27 3.34 -32.38 -7.30
C SER A 27 3.38 -30.93 -7.80
N LEU A 28 2.43 -30.55 -8.66
CA LEU A 28 2.27 -29.16 -9.12
C LEU A 28 1.92 -28.22 -7.96
N ALA A 29 1.02 -28.62 -7.05
CA ALA A 29 0.68 -27.82 -5.88
C ALA A 29 1.91 -27.61 -4.97
N ILE A 30 2.68 -28.66 -4.69
CA ILE A 30 3.93 -28.56 -3.91
C ILE A 30 4.94 -27.64 -4.60
N GLY A 31 5.13 -27.78 -5.92
CA GLY A 31 5.99 -26.88 -6.69
C GLY A 31 5.56 -25.42 -6.59
N ASN A 32 4.25 -25.16 -6.68
CA ASN A 32 3.70 -23.81 -6.53
C ASN A 32 3.90 -23.25 -5.11
N HIS A 33 3.81 -24.09 -4.08
CA HIS A 33 4.13 -23.71 -2.70
C HIS A 33 5.56 -23.19 -2.58
N PHE A 34 6.53 -23.95 -3.10
CA PHE A 34 7.94 -23.55 -3.08
C PHE A 34 8.21 -22.32 -3.92
N PHE A 35 7.55 -22.18 -5.08
CA PHE A 35 7.63 -20.99 -5.90
C PHE A 35 7.15 -19.73 -5.16
N PHE A 36 5.98 -19.78 -4.50
CA PHE A 36 5.49 -18.66 -3.71
C PHE A 36 6.35 -18.40 -2.46
N ALA A 37 6.84 -19.44 -1.80
CA ALA A 37 7.75 -19.31 -0.67
C ALA A 37 9.09 -18.67 -1.07
N TYR A 38 9.61 -18.99 -2.26
CA TYR A 38 10.81 -18.37 -2.81
C TYR A 38 10.63 -16.87 -3.09
N LEU A 39 9.45 -16.49 -3.60
CA LEU A 39 9.11 -15.10 -3.88
C LEU A 39 8.78 -14.30 -2.62
N ASP A 40 8.45 -14.93 -1.50
CA ASP A 40 8.06 -14.22 -0.27
C ASP A 40 9.16 -13.26 0.20
N ASN A 41 8.77 -12.02 0.47
CA ASN A 41 9.65 -10.90 0.81
C ASN A 41 10.69 -10.50 -0.27
N LYS A 42 10.57 -10.99 -1.51
CA LYS A 42 11.40 -10.52 -2.63
C LYS A 42 10.84 -9.22 -3.21
N ASN A 43 11.75 -8.37 -3.69
CA ASN A 43 11.42 -7.10 -4.35
C ASN A 43 10.68 -7.37 -5.66
N VAL A 44 9.55 -6.69 -5.87
CA VAL A 44 8.78 -6.79 -7.12
C VAL A 44 9.55 -6.23 -8.32
N ILE A 45 10.45 -5.26 -8.14
CA ILE A 45 11.17 -4.66 -9.28
C ILE A 45 12.19 -5.62 -9.92
N LEU A 46 12.72 -6.58 -9.15
CA LEU A 46 13.66 -7.58 -9.66
C LEU A 46 12.99 -8.67 -10.50
N TYR A 47 11.65 -8.80 -10.40
CA TYR A 47 10.89 -9.84 -11.08
C TYR A 47 9.75 -9.19 -11.84
N ASP A 48 9.68 -9.36 -13.15
CA ASP A 48 8.58 -8.81 -13.93
C ASP A 48 7.23 -9.29 -13.38
N GLN A 49 6.47 -8.33 -12.80
CA GLN A 49 5.19 -8.57 -12.16
C GLN A 49 4.21 -9.23 -13.13
N PHE A 50 4.33 -8.95 -14.42
CA PHE A 50 3.53 -9.58 -15.46
C PHE A 50 3.76 -11.09 -15.48
N TRP A 51 5.02 -11.53 -15.63
CA TRP A 51 5.36 -12.95 -15.72
C TRP A 51 5.05 -13.72 -14.43
N ILE A 52 5.26 -13.10 -13.26
CA ILE A 52 4.87 -13.72 -11.98
C ILE A 52 3.35 -13.90 -11.90
N THR A 53 2.58 -12.92 -12.39
CA THR A 53 1.11 -12.99 -12.42
C THR A 53 0.60 -14.05 -13.40
N VAL A 54 1.21 -14.17 -14.57
CA VAL A 54 0.89 -15.23 -15.54
C VAL A 54 1.23 -16.60 -14.96
N ALA A 55 2.43 -16.77 -14.40
CA ALA A 55 2.89 -18.03 -13.82
C ALA A 55 1.97 -18.52 -12.69
N LYS A 56 1.60 -17.65 -11.72
CA LYS A 56 0.74 -18.05 -10.61
C LYS A 56 -0.67 -18.51 -11.07
N ASN A 57 -1.20 -17.90 -12.13
CA ASN A 57 -2.49 -18.26 -12.70
C ASN A 57 -2.42 -19.57 -13.49
N ALA A 58 -1.43 -19.70 -14.38
CA ALA A 58 -1.24 -20.88 -15.20
C ALA A 58 -0.97 -22.13 -14.35
N TRP A 59 -0.13 -22.01 -13.33
CA TRP A 59 0.21 -23.12 -12.44
C TRP A 59 -0.98 -23.59 -11.61
N ALA A 60 -1.77 -22.65 -11.08
CA ALA A 60 -3.01 -22.96 -10.37
C ALA A 60 -4.01 -23.71 -11.27
N ARG A 61 -4.18 -23.25 -12.52
CA ARG A 61 -5.04 -23.90 -13.51
C ARG A 61 -4.55 -25.29 -13.91
N ALA A 62 -3.25 -25.49 -14.12
CA ALA A 62 -2.69 -26.79 -14.45
C ALA A 62 -2.96 -27.83 -13.34
N ALA A 63 -2.71 -27.45 -12.08
CA ALA A 63 -3.00 -28.30 -10.93
C ALA A 63 -4.52 -28.58 -10.79
N GLN A 64 -5.35 -27.55 -10.99
CA GLN A 64 -6.82 -27.70 -10.99
C GLN A 64 -7.29 -28.71 -12.04
N VAL A 65 -6.80 -28.62 -13.27
CA VAL A 65 -7.17 -29.55 -14.35
C VAL A 65 -6.79 -30.98 -13.98
N CYS A 66 -5.61 -31.20 -13.41
CA CYS A 66 -5.19 -32.52 -12.93
C CYS A 66 -6.14 -33.07 -11.85
N PHE A 67 -6.53 -32.24 -10.89
CA PHE A 67 -7.50 -32.63 -9.86
C PHE A 67 -8.88 -32.91 -10.44
N ILE A 68 -9.38 -32.08 -11.37
CA ILE A 68 -10.66 -32.30 -12.05
C ILE A 68 -10.65 -33.61 -12.82
N VAL A 69 -9.59 -33.90 -13.59
CA VAL A 69 -9.49 -35.16 -14.36
C VAL A 69 -9.50 -36.37 -13.41
N SER A 70 -8.69 -36.35 -12.35
CA SER A 70 -8.65 -37.42 -11.35
C SER A 70 -10.01 -37.63 -10.69
N SER A 71 -10.61 -36.56 -10.17
CA SER A 71 -11.84 -36.66 -9.39
C SER A 71 -13.06 -36.94 -10.26
N HIS A 72 -13.11 -36.42 -11.49
CA HIS A 72 -14.20 -36.69 -12.42
C HIS A 72 -14.19 -38.15 -12.89
N THR A 73 -13.02 -38.69 -13.23
CA THR A 73 -12.90 -40.11 -13.62
C THR A 73 -13.26 -41.06 -12.46
N ALA A 74 -12.83 -40.75 -11.24
CA ALA A 74 -13.24 -41.48 -10.04
C ALA A 74 -14.74 -41.37 -9.76
N PHE A 75 -15.32 -40.17 -9.88
CA PHE A 75 -16.74 -39.91 -9.66
C PHE A 75 -17.64 -40.59 -10.69
N LEU A 76 -17.25 -40.63 -11.97
CA LEU A 76 -17.97 -41.39 -13.00
C LEU A 76 -18.03 -42.89 -12.66
N GLY A 77 -16.95 -43.45 -12.12
CA GLY A 77 -16.94 -44.82 -11.59
C GLY A 77 -17.98 -45.01 -10.47
N MET A 78 -18.09 -44.03 -9.55
CA MET A 78 -19.08 -44.07 -8.48
C MET A 78 -20.52 -43.98 -9.02
N ILE A 79 -20.78 -43.09 -9.97
CA ILE A 79 -22.10 -42.95 -10.61
C ILE A 79 -22.49 -44.31 -11.22
N TRP A 80 -21.59 -44.89 -11.99
CA TRP A 80 -21.85 -46.14 -12.69
C TRP A 80 -22.14 -47.30 -11.74
N SER A 81 -21.31 -47.47 -10.70
CA SER A 81 -21.55 -48.49 -9.69
C SER A 81 -22.91 -48.32 -9.02
N THR A 82 -23.30 -47.07 -8.77
CA THR A 82 -24.56 -46.76 -8.09
C THR A 82 -25.77 -47.04 -8.98
N ILE A 83 -25.71 -46.66 -10.27
CA ILE A 83 -26.75 -46.96 -11.25
C ILE A 83 -26.87 -48.47 -11.47
N SER A 84 -25.74 -49.18 -11.55
CA SER A 84 -25.74 -50.63 -11.80
C SER A 84 -26.37 -51.46 -10.67
N GLY A 85 -26.41 -50.93 -9.44
CA GLY A 85 -26.92 -51.63 -8.27
C GLY A 85 -28.31 -51.20 -7.82
N LEU A 86 -28.97 -50.25 -8.51
CA LEU A 86 -30.25 -49.68 -8.08
C LEU A 86 -31.25 -49.60 -9.23
N PRO A 87 -32.51 -50.04 -9.04
CA PRO A 87 -33.58 -49.72 -9.97
C PRO A 87 -33.91 -48.23 -9.83
N LEU A 88 -33.62 -47.45 -10.86
CA LEU A 88 -33.83 -45.99 -10.88
C LEU A 88 -34.75 -45.62 -12.05
N PRO A 89 -35.67 -44.65 -11.89
CA PRO A 89 -36.46 -44.14 -12.99
C PRO A 89 -35.56 -43.39 -13.98
N VAL A 90 -35.89 -43.43 -15.26
CA VAL A 90 -35.02 -42.90 -16.35
C VAL A 90 -34.68 -41.42 -16.17
N ARG A 91 -35.65 -40.61 -15.75
CA ARG A 91 -35.44 -39.17 -15.44
C ARG A 91 -34.37 -38.97 -14.37
N MET A 92 -34.27 -39.89 -13.42
CA MET A 92 -33.26 -39.84 -12.36
C MET A 92 -31.89 -40.28 -12.87
N VAL A 93 -31.83 -41.28 -13.74
CA VAL A 93 -30.58 -41.69 -14.40
C VAL A 93 -30.00 -40.53 -15.21
N ASP A 94 -30.81 -39.84 -16.01
CA ASP A 94 -30.37 -38.64 -16.75
C ASP A 94 -29.92 -37.54 -15.78
N SER A 95 -30.65 -37.29 -14.69
CA SER A 95 -30.25 -36.32 -13.67
C SER A 95 -28.90 -36.67 -13.01
N VAL A 96 -28.66 -37.95 -12.71
CA VAL A 96 -27.40 -38.42 -12.09
C VAL A 96 -26.22 -38.34 -13.08
N LEU A 97 -26.44 -38.68 -14.35
CA LEU A 97 -25.41 -38.59 -15.41
C LEU A 97 -25.02 -37.14 -15.73
N ARG A 98 -25.92 -36.16 -15.50
CA ARG A 98 -25.62 -34.73 -15.65
C ARG A 98 -24.89 -34.12 -14.45
N LEU A 99 -24.62 -34.86 -13.37
CA LEU A 99 -23.78 -34.37 -12.28
C LEU A 99 -22.34 -34.14 -12.79
N PRO A 100 -21.65 -33.06 -12.38
CA PRO A 100 -21.93 -32.24 -11.21
C PRO A 100 -22.72 -30.95 -11.46
N SER A 101 -23.52 -30.86 -12.55
CA SER A 101 -24.29 -29.64 -12.82
C SER A 101 -25.33 -29.31 -11.73
N PHE A 102 -25.60 -28.02 -11.55
CA PHE A 102 -26.36 -27.50 -10.41
C PHE A 102 -27.86 -27.84 -10.45
N LEU A 103 -28.50 -27.77 -11.62
CA LEU A 103 -29.94 -28.02 -11.74
C LEU A 103 -30.32 -29.47 -11.41
N PRO A 104 -29.64 -30.51 -11.96
CA PRO A 104 -29.91 -31.89 -11.57
C PRO A 104 -29.59 -32.16 -10.10
N LEU A 105 -28.58 -31.49 -9.54
CA LEU A 105 -28.25 -31.62 -8.13
C LEU A 105 -29.41 -31.20 -7.21
N LEU A 106 -30.09 -30.08 -7.52
CA LEU A 106 -31.27 -29.65 -6.76
C LEU A 106 -32.42 -30.66 -6.88
N ASN A 107 -32.67 -31.17 -8.09
CA ASN A 107 -33.74 -32.14 -8.33
C ASN A 107 -33.53 -33.43 -7.49
N ILE A 108 -32.28 -33.90 -7.40
CA ILE A 108 -31.91 -35.06 -6.61
C ILE A 108 -31.99 -34.76 -5.10
N LEU A 109 -31.57 -33.56 -4.66
CA LEU A 109 -31.55 -33.16 -3.26
C LEU A 109 -32.95 -33.12 -2.62
N PHE A 110 -33.97 -32.65 -3.36
CA PHE A 110 -35.34 -32.57 -2.87
C PHE A 110 -36.14 -33.87 -3.04
N SER A 111 -35.56 -34.90 -3.67
CA SER A 111 -36.21 -36.20 -3.83
C SER A 111 -36.13 -37.00 -2.52
N SER A 112 -37.24 -37.08 -1.81
CA SER A 112 -37.37 -37.83 -0.54
C SER A 112 -37.14 -39.34 -0.68
N LYS A 113 -37.26 -39.87 -1.90
CA LYS A 113 -37.30 -41.31 -2.16
C LYS A 113 -35.91 -41.99 -2.19
N ILE A 114 -34.79 -41.25 -2.28
CA ILE A 114 -33.48 -41.88 -2.59
C ILE A 114 -32.34 -41.42 -1.68
N LYS A 115 -32.38 -41.87 -0.41
CA LYS A 115 -31.30 -41.66 0.57
C LYS A 115 -29.92 -42.18 0.09
N ARG A 116 -29.90 -43.23 -0.74
CA ARG A 116 -28.65 -43.83 -1.25
C ARG A 116 -27.87 -42.91 -2.22
N LEU A 117 -28.50 -41.91 -2.84
CA LEU A 117 -27.83 -40.96 -3.74
C LEU A 117 -27.17 -39.78 -3.01
N HIS A 118 -27.39 -39.62 -1.70
CA HIS A 118 -26.82 -38.50 -0.93
C HIS A 118 -25.29 -38.46 -0.98
N ASN A 119 -24.63 -39.62 -1.03
CA ASN A 119 -23.17 -39.69 -1.18
C ASN A 119 -22.72 -39.09 -2.52
N LEU A 120 -23.43 -39.36 -3.62
CA LEU A 120 -23.11 -38.77 -4.93
C LEU A 120 -23.35 -37.25 -4.92
N ILE A 121 -24.39 -36.77 -4.25
CA ILE A 121 -24.63 -35.33 -4.08
C ILE A 121 -23.48 -34.68 -3.29
N PHE A 122 -23.10 -35.26 -2.16
CA PHE A 122 -22.01 -34.75 -1.32
C PHE A 122 -20.71 -34.63 -2.11
N TYR A 123 -20.34 -35.66 -2.87
CA TYR A 123 -19.15 -35.62 -3.72
C TYR A 123 -19.31 -34.64 -4.89
N SER A 124 -20.50 -34.54 -5.50
CA SER A 124 -20.79 -33.55 -6.54
C SER A 124 -20.61 -32.10 -6.05
N VAL A 125 -21.17 -31.76 -4.87
CA VAL A 125 -20.96 -30.44 -4.24
C VAL A 125 -19.48 -30.23 -3.93
N SER A 126 -18.80 -31.25 -3.41
CA SER A 126 -17.37 -31.18 -3.12
C SER A 126 -16.55 -30.92 -4.39
N LEU A 127 -16.90 -31.54 -5.52
CA LEU A 127 -16.25 -31.30 -6.82
C LEU A 127 -16.41 -29.85 -7.29
N LEU A 128 -17.56 -29.21 -7.04
CA LEU A 128 -17.74 -27.78 -7.34
C LEU A 128 -16.73 -26.90 -6.59
N SER A 129 -16.27 -27.33 -5.41
CA SER A 129 -15.25 -26.59 -4.66
C SER A 129 -13.90 -26.49 -5.40
N LEU A 130 -13.61 -27.40 -6.34
CA LEU A 130 -12.41 -27.33 -7.18
C LEU A 130 -12.38 -26.07 -8.04
N ALA A 131 -13.53 -25.42 -8.28
CA ALA A 131 -13.61 -24.13 -8.97
C ALA A 131 -12.94 -22.99 -8.18
N PHE A 132 -12.75 -23.12 -6.87
CA PHE A 132 -12.10 -22.09 -6.03
C PHE A 132 -10.57 -22.09 -6.13
N VAL A 133 -9.94 -23.19 -6.57
CA VAL A 133 -8.47 -23.27 -6.74
C VAL A 133 -7.90 -22.12 -7.58
N PRO A 134 -8.39 -21.84 -8.81
CA PRO A 134 -7.86 -20.75 -9.65
C PRO A 134 -8.16 -19.35 -9.12
N ILE A 135 -9.02 -19.21 -8.12
CA ILE A 135 -9.35 -17.92 -7.50
C ILE A 135 -8.48 -17.71 -6.26
N THR A 136 -8.47 -18.70 -5.37
CA THR A 136 -7.80 -18.63 -4.06
C THR A 136 -6.28 -18.72 -4.15
N ILE A 137 -5.75 -19.52 -5.09
CA ILE A 137 -4.31 -19.73 -5.20
C ILE A 137 -3.58 -18.49 -5.74
N PRO A 138 -4.02 -17.82 -6.83
CA PRO A 138 -3.39 -16.57 -7.25
C PRO A 138 -3.49 -15.45 -6.22
N ALA A 139 -4.53 -15.46 -5.38
CA ALA A 139 -4.70 -14.53 -4.26
C ALA A 139 -3.78 -14.83 -3.06
N ALA A 140 -3.14 -16.01 -3.02
CA ALA A 140 -2.19 -16.35 -1.97
C ALA A 140 -0.85 -15.60 -2.11
N LEU A 141 -0.49 -15.13 -3.30
CA LEU A 141 0.68 -14.28 -3.53
C LEU A 141 0.24 -12.85 -3.85
N LEU A 142 0.41 -11.96 -2.88
CA LEU A 142 -0.01 -10.56 -2.96
C LEU A 142 1.21 -9.65 -3.12
N VAL A 143 1.05 -8.53 -3.79
CA VAL A 143 2.00 -7.42 -3.75
C VAL A 143 1.62 -6.52 -2.58
N ARG A 144 2.57 -6.25 -1.69
CA ARG A 144 2.39 -5.34 -0.54
C ARG A 144 3.51 -4.32 -0.50
N PRO A 145 3.27 -3.11 0.02
CA PRO A 145 4.35 -2.16 0.27
C PRO A 145 5.38 -2.78 1.22
N SER A 146 6.66 -2.50 1.00
CA SER A 146 7.69 -2.96 1.95
C SER A 146 7.53 -2.24 3.28
N LYS A 147 7.81 -2.96 4.37
CA LYS A 147 7.91 -2.33 5.68
C LYS A 147 9.24 -1.56 5.73
N PRO A 148 9.26 -0.36 6.33
CA PRO A 148 10.51 0.32 6.64
C PRO A 148 11.37 -0.53 7.59
N ILE A 149 12.68 -0.49 7.41
CA ILE A 149 13.66 -1.23 8.21
C ILE A 149 14.62 -0.22 8.84
N PRO A 150 14.90 -0.32 10.15
CA PRO A 150 15.90 0.53 10.79
C PRO A 150 17.27 0.33 10.13
N THR A 151 17.86 1.41 9.63
CA THR A 151 19.12 1.38 8.88
C THR A 151 19.97 2.59 9.26
N GLN A 152 21.28 2.39 9.49
CA GLN A 152 22.20 3.51 9.67
C GLN A 152 22.35 4.28 8.36
N LEU A 153 22.05 5.58 8.40
CA LEU A 153 22.02 6.43 7.22
C LEU A 153 22.88 7.67 7.48
N GLN A 154 23.77 7.97 6.54
CA GLN A 154 24.55 9.21 6.55
C GLN A 154 23.73 10.30 5.87
N VAL A 155 23.38 11.35 6.62
CA VAL A 155 22.50 12.42 6.16
C VAL A 155 23.18 13.77 6.31
N PRO A 156 22.82 14.76 5.46
CA PRO A 156 23.33 16.11 5.62
C PRO A 156 22.99 16.68 6.99
N ASN A 157 23.98 17.25 7.67
CA ASN A 157 23.80 17.83 8.98
C ASN A 157 24.43 19.22 9.05
N ILE A 158 23.71 20.15 9.66
CA ILE A 158 24.18 21.52 9.82
C ILE A 158 25.30 21.53 10.84
N ASP A 159 26.45 22.05 10.42
CA ASP A 159 27.58 22.31 11.30
C ASP A 159 27.89 23.81 11.25
N MET A 160 27.54 24.53 12.31
CA MET A 160 27.85 25.94 12.42
C MET A 160 29.34 26.19 12.67
N SER A 161 30.13 25.17 13.01
CA SER A 161 31.56 25.29 13.33
C SER A 161 32.49 25.27 12.10
N ILE A 162 31.93 25.26 10.89
CA ILE A 162 32.64 25.31 9.59
C ILE A 162 33.34 26.65 9.32
N ASP A 163 34.00 26.79 8.17
CA ASP A 163 34.59 28.07 7.73
C ASP A 163 33.53 29.20 7.70
N PRO A 164 33.71 30.27 8.50
CA PRO A 164 32.73 31.34 8.62
C PRO A 164 32.59 32.20 7.37
N ARG A 165 33.54 32.14 6.42
CA ARG A 165 33.46 32.90 5.16
C ARG A 165 32.26 32.53 4.28
N LEU A 166 31.67 31.35 4.51
CA LEU A 166 30.44 30.96 3.82
C LEU A 166 29.26 31.85 4.22
N TYR A 167 29.19 32.25 5.49
CA TYR A 167 28.03 32.92 6.08
C TYR A 167 28.29 34.36 6.50
N THR A 168 29.55 34.75 6.71
CA THR A 168 29.93 36.05 7.25
C THR A 168 30.81 36.84 6.27
N VAL A 169 30.70 38.16 6.33
CA VAL A 169 31.67 39.11 5.77
C VAL A 169 32.50 39.65 6.93
N ILE A 170 33.82 39.51 6.82
CA ILE A 170 34.78 39.82 7.88
C ILE A 170 35.87 40.73 7.30
N ILE A 171 36.30 41.76 8.03
CA ILE A 171 37.42 42.64 7.64
C ILE A 171 38.71 42.29 8.41
N SER A 172 39.80 42.97 8.06
CA SER A 172 41.11 42.81 8.71
C SER A 172 41.00 43.09 10.21
N GLY A 173 41.00 42.03 11.03
CA GLY A 173 40.82 42.12 12.49
C GLY A 173 39.81 41.15 13.09
N TRP A 174 39.20 40.27 12.29
CA TRP A 174 38.08 39.40 12.70
C TRP A 174 36.83 40.18 13.13
N GLU A 175 36.73 41.43 12.69
CA GLU A 175 35.55 42.25 12.92
C GLU A 175 34.46 41.83 11.94
N TYR A 176 33.32 41.45 12.50
CA TYR A 176 32.12 41.10 11.75
C TYR A 176 31.54 42.36 11.12
N VAL A 177 31.35 42.33 9.80
CA VAL A 177 30.72 43.43 9.05
C VAL A 177 29.24 43.16 8.81
N GLY A 178 28.88 41.90 8.57
CA GLY A 178 27.52 41.51 8.22
C GLY A 178 27.46 40.09 7.66
N PRO A 179 26.27 39.62 7.29
CA PRO A 179 26.09 38.31 6.68
C PRO A 179 26.51 38.33 5.21
N SER A 180 26.96 37.18 4.70
CA SER A 180 27.33 37.01 3.31
C SER A 180 26.11 37.17 2.38
N ASN A 181 26.35 37.61 1.14
CA ASN A 181 25.29 37.71 0.12
C ASN A 181 24.59 36.36 -0.12
N HIS A 182 25.30 35.24 0.03
CA HIS A 182 24.74 33.89 -0.05
C HIS A 182 23.71 33.68 1.05
N LEU A 183 24.09 33.92 2.31
CA LEU A 183 23.20 33.74 3.47
C LEU A 183 22.00 34.68 3.43
N GLN A 184 22.20 35.94 3.06
CA GLN A 184 21.10 36.91 2.90
C GLN A 184 20.06 36.44 1.87
N ARG A 185 20.50 35.94 0.71
CA ARG A 185 19.60 35.40 -0.31
C ARG A 185 18.89 34.13 0.17
N LEU A 186 19.63 33.25 0.83
CA LEU A 186 19.12 32.01 1.40
C LEU A 186 17.99 32.31 2.39
N VAL A 187 18.22 33.19 3.37
CA VAL A 187 17.22 33.59 4.37
C VAL A 187 16.02 34.30 3.76
N ARG A 188 16.22 35.21 2.80
CA ARG A 188 15.11 35.86 2.08
C ARG A 188 14.22 34.86 1.35
N ASN A 189 14.83 33.93 0.60
CA ASN A 189 14.09 32.89 -0.11
C ASN A 189 13.27 31.99 0.85
N MET A 190 13.71 31.83 2.10
CA MET A 190 12.97 31.07 3.12
C MET A 190 11.80 31.82 3.69
N LEU A 191 11.98 33.12 3.96
CA LEU A 191 10.88 33.97 4.44
C LEU A 191 9.76 34.10 3.42
N THR A 192 10.09 34.00 2.12
CA THR A 192 9.11 34.01 1.01
C THR A 192 8.45 32.66 0.75
N SER A 193 9.01 31.54 1.23
CA SER A 193 8.52 30.20 0.87
C SER A 193 7.76 29.56 2.01
N ASP A 194 6.65 28.91 1.67
CA ASP A 194 5.89 28.02 2.55
C ASP A 194 6.56 26.65 2.72
N THR A 195 7.62 26.37 1.96
CA THR A 195 8.34 25.09 1.99
C THR A 195 9.79 25.26 2.42
N VAL A 196 10.24 24.39 3.33
CA VAL A 196 11.65 24.26 3.70
C VAL A 196 12.45 23.82 2.47
N SER A 197 13.62 24.40 2.24
CA SER A 197 14.46 23.98 1.09
C SER A 197 14.95 22.55 1.30
N THR A 198 14.38 21.61 0.57
CA THR A 198 14.75 20.19 0.66
C THR A 198 15.96 19.86 -0.22
N TRP A 199 16.64 18.76 0.10
CA TRP A 199 17.75 18.22 -0.69
C TRP A 199 17.38 16.86 -1.29
N ASN A 200 18.30 16.27 -2.07
CA ASN A 200 18.05 14.95 -2.65
C ASN A 200 18.11 13.86 -1.58
N ALA A 201 17.32 12.81 -1.76
CA ALA A 201 17.34 11.66 -0.86
C ALA A 201 18.79 11.16 -0.66
N PRO A 202 19.22 10.92 0.59
CA PRO A 202 20.58 10.46 0.88
C PRO A 202 20.83 9.08 0.24
N GLY A 203 22.10 8.78 -0.01
CA GLY A 203 22.51 7.47 -0.51
C GLY A 203 22.03 6.37 0.44
N GLY A 204 21.29 5.39 -0.10
CA GLY A 204 20.65 4.33 0.70
C GLY A 204 19.14 4.46 0.85
N CYS A 205 18.50 5.53 0.36
CA CYS A 205 17.04 5.69 0.32
C CYS A 205 16.46 5.60 -1.10
N PRO A 206 16.42 4.41 -1.74
CA PRO A 206 15.99 4.29 -3.14
C PRO A 206 14.49 4.52 -3.37
N TYR A 207 13.62 4.12 -2.42
CA TYR A 207 12.16 4.21 -2.59
C TYR A 207 11.48 5.09 -1.56
N GLY A 208 12.11 5.25 -0.41
CA GLY A 208 11.68 6.15 0.63
C GLY A 208 12.45 5.92 1.92
N CYS A 209 12.48 6.94 2.76
CA CYS A 209 12.97 6.83 4.11
C CYS A 209 12.45 7.95 4.98
N SER A 210 12.33 7.66 6.28
CA SER A 210 12.03 8.64 7.30
C SER A 210 13.14 8.61 8.33
N TYR A 211 13.69 9.77 8.70
CA TYR A 211 14.74 9.85 9.70
C TYR A 211 14.68 11.14 10.49
N GLU A 212 15.31 11.13 11.65
CA GLU A 212 15.50 12.31 12.48
C GLU A 212 16.96 12.72 12.45
N VAL A 213 17.22 14.02 12.43
CA VAL A 213 18.58 14.57 12.54
C VAL A 213 18.57 15.68 13.56
N SER A 214 19.58 15.69 14.43
CA SER A 214 19.73 16.74 15.43
C SER A 214 20.94 17.61 15.14
N TYR A 215 20.75 18.92 15.19
CA TYR A 215 21.81 19.88 14.92
C TYR A 215 21.76 21.05 15.91
N TYR A 216 22.91 21.71 16.06
CA TYR A 216 23.03 22.92 16.87
C TYR A 216 22.84 24.16 16.01
N ALA A 217 21.94 25.04 16.44
CA ALA A 217 21.65 26.32 15.80
C ALA A 217 21.01 27.27 16.83
N PRO A 218 21.05 28.59 16.60
CA PRO A 218 20.31 29.52 17.44
C PRO A 218 18.82 29.19 17.44
N VAL A 219 18.17 29.35 18.59
CA VAL A 219 16.72 29.25 18.78
C VAL A 219 16.16 30.63 19.03
N LEU A 220 15.08 30.99 18.32
CA LEU A 220 14.32 32.20 18.59
C LEU A 220 13.29 31.90 19.67
N SER A 221 13.19 32.77 20.68
CA SER A 221 12.17 32.71 21.73
C SER A 221 11.43 34.04 21.74
N CYS A 222 10.13 34.03 21.48
CA CYS A 222 9.33 35.23 21.36
C CYS A 222 8.31 35.35 22.50
N VAL A 223 8.09 36.58 22.95
CA VAL A 223 7.03 36.93 23.90
C VAL A 223 6.15 37.99 23.25
N ASP A 224 4.90 37.62 23.01
CA ASP A 224 3.89 38.53 22.48
C ASP A 224 3.45 39.52 23.58
N TYR A 225 3.27 40.77 23.19
CA TYR A 225 2.84 41.86 24.07
C TYR A 225 1.92 42.82 23.30
N VAL A 226 1.22 43.68 24.04
CA VAL A 226 0.42 44.76 23.47
C VAL A 226 1.23 46.05 23.54
N PRO A 227 1.80 46.56 22.43
CA PRO A 227 2.56 47.80 22.44
C PRO A 227 1.65 48.98 22.78
N ASN A 228 2.25 50.02 23.37
CA ASN A 228 1.51 51.26 23.58
C ASN A 228 1.23 51.87 22.20
N PRO A 229 -0.01 52.29 21.88
CA PRO A 229 -0.32 52.96 20.61
C PRO A 229 0.59 54.15 20.28
N SER A 230 1.16 54.80 21.30
CA SER A 230 2.14 55.89 21.13
C SER A 230 3.53 55.46 20.65
N ASP A 231 3.86 54.16 20.69
CA ASP A 231 5.15 53.61 20.25
C ASP A 231 5.22 53.44 18.71
N LEU A 232 4.07 53.41 18.04
CA LEU A 232 3.99 53.41 16.57
C LEU A 232 3.80 54.84 16.06
N ALA A 233 4.51 55.19 14.99
CA ALA A 233 4.18 56.38 14.22
C ALA A 233 2.73 56.26 13.72
N SER A 234 1.99 57.37 13.71
CA SER A 234 0.54 57.38 13.43
C SER A 234 0.17 56.79 12.05
N ASN A 235 1.12 56.66 11.14
CA ASN A 235 0.97 56.10 9.80
C ASN A 235 1.64 54.73 9.59
N ALA A 236 2.28 54.13 10.61
CA ALA A 236 2.98 52.85 10.50
C ALA A 236 2.05 51.68 10.86
N SER A 237 1.86 50.75 9.91
CA SER A 237 1.14 49.49 10.12
C SER A 237 2.04 48.34 10.54
N TYR A 238 3.33 48.46 10.26
CA TYR A 238 4.36 47.50 10.63
C TYR A 238 5.63 48.24 11.01
N ARG A 239 6.28 47.80 12.08
CA ARG A 239 7.63 48.24 12.41
C ARG A 239 8.39 47.08 13.04
N ALA A 240 9.40 46.59 12.34
CA ALA A 240 10.39 45.71 12.91
C ALA A 240 11.70 46.47 13.08
N SER A 241 12.25 46.38 14.28
CA SER A 241 13.56 46.90 14.61
C SER A 241 14.42 45.78 15.16
N PHE A 242 15.56 45.56 14.53
CA PHE A 242 16.62 44.75 15.10
C PHE A 242 17.51 45.66 15.94
N ASN A 243 17.59 45.37 17.24
CA ASN A 243 18.45 46.12 18.14
C ASN A 243 19.58 45.21 18.62
N ILE A 244 20.78 45.51 18.13
CA ILE A 244 22.02 44.99 18.69
C ILE A 244 22.39 45.94 19.83
N SER A 245 21.84 45.67 21.01
CA SER A 245 22.27 46.36 22.23
C SER A 245 23.42 45.59 22.89
N ASP A 246 24.24 46.26 23.68
CA ASP A 246 25.38 45.65 24.40
C ASP A 246 24.99 44.47 25.32
N SER A 247 23.68 44.24 25.57
CA SER A 247 23.19 43.21 26.47
C SER A 247 22.66 41.94 25.79
N PHE A 248 22.02 42.02 24.61
CA PHE A 248 21.55 40.85 23.85
C PHE A 248 21.02 41.20 22.46
N LEU A 249 20.98 40.18 21.59
CA LEU A 249 20.33 40.25 20.29
C LEU A 249 18.81 40.12 20.45
N ALA A 250 18.09 41.20 20.12
CA ALA A 250 16.63 41.22 20.17
C ALA A 250 16.03 41.71 18.84
N LEU A 251 14.98 41.01 18.41
CA LEU A 251 14.07 41.45 17.36
C LEU A 251 12.79 41.94 18.02
N ASN A 252 12.53 43.24 17.91
CA ASN A 252 11.26 43.83 18.34
C ASN A 252 10.42 44.11 17.11
N MET A 253 9.22 43.54 17.06
CA MET A 253 8.31 43.73 15.94
C MET A 253 6.95 44.15 16.45
N THR A 254 6.43 45.25 15.92
CA THR A 254 5.08 45.74 16.18
C THR A 254 4.28 45.75 14.89
N PHE A 255 3.02 45.39 15.02
CA PHE A 255 2.09 45.18 13.93
C PHE A 255 0.72 45.75 14.30
N TRP A 256 0.14 46.49 13.37
CA TRP A 256 -1.20 47.05 13.50
C TRP A 256 -2.04 46.63 12.29
N PRO A 257 -3.10 45.82 12.49
CA PRO A 257 -3.94 45.39 11.38
C PRO A 257 -4.68 46.56 10.74
N MET A 258 -4.81 46.51 9.41
CA MET A 258 -5.52 47.50 8.61
C MET A 258 -6.59 46.87 7.73
N GLU A 259 -7.73 47.56 7.60
CA GLU A 259 -8.84 47.22 6.71
C GLU A 259 -9.36 48.51 6.07
N ASN A 260 -9.46 48.53 4.73
CA ASN A 260 -9.92 49.70 3.97
C ASN A 260 -9.13 50.99 4.28
N GLY A 261 -7.82 50.87 4.48
CA GLY A 261 -6.94 52.01 4.78
C GLY A 261 -7.08 52.56 6.20
N THR A 262 -7.90 51.93 7.04
CA THR A 262 -8.09 52.31 8.45
C THR A 262 -7.56 51.22 9.36
N TYR A 263 -7.00 51.62 10.50
CA TYR A 263 -6.60 50.64 11.51
C TYR A 263 -7.83 49.94 12.07
N VAL A 264 -7.82 48.61 12.01
CA VAL A 264 -8.89 47.80 12.60
C VAL A 264 -8.78 47.96 14.11
N GLY A 265 -9.85 48.43 14.75
CA GLY A 265 -9.93 48.44 16.22
C GLY A 265 -10.03 49.75 16.94
N GLY A 266 -10.65 50.78 16.35
CA GLY A 266 -10.82 52.10 16.98
C GLY A 266 -11.31 52.10 18.43
N ASN A 267 -11.88 50.99 18.95
CA ASN A 267 -12.13 50.77 20.39
C ASN A 267 -11.82 49.34 20.93
N SER A 268 -11.38 48.35 20.12
CA SER A 268 -11.37 46.93 20.55
C SER A 268 -10.25 46.01 20.04
N SER A 269 -9.48 46.36 19.00
CA SER A 269 -8.26 45.61 18.66
C SER A 269 -7.03 46.45 18.92
N SER A 270 -6.28 46.01 19.93
CA SER A 270 -4.99 46.58 20.27
C SER A 270 -3.94 46.16 19.23
N PRO A 271 -2.93 47.01 18.96
CA PRO A 271 -1.78 46.57 18.18
C PRO A 271 -1.16 45.32 18.81
N SER A 272 -0.53 44.49 17.98
CA SER A 272 0.20 43.30 18.43
C SER A 272 1.69 43.57 18.31
N GLY A 273 2.42 43.26 19.38
CA GLY A 273 3.87 43.34 19.42
C GLY A 273 4.43 41.98 19.79
N THR A 274 5.64 41.72 19.34
CA THR A 274 6.41 40.56 19.78
C THR A 274 7.85 40.95 19.98
N ARG A 275 8.42 40.48 21.09
CA ARG A 275 9.83 40.68 21.43
C ARG A 275 10.48 39.32 21.41
N CYS A 276 11.44 39.15 20.53
CA CYS A 276 12.14 37.89 20.36
C CYS A 276 13.61 38.02 20.74
N THR A 277 14.12 37.03 21.47
CA THR A 277 15.53 36.89 21.82
C THR A 277 16.09 35.60 21.23
N PHE A 278 17.34 35.64 20.80
CA PHE A 278 18.04 34.47 20.28
C PHE A 278 18.78 33.76 21.41
N HIS A 279 18.71 32.44 21.45
CA HIS A 279 19.34 31.58 22.45
C HIS A 279 20.15 30.49 21.78
N ASN A 280 21.14 29.93 22.47
CA ASN A 280 21.77 28.70 21.99
C ASN A 280 20.78 27.54 22.15
N GLY A 281 20.73 26.66 21.15
CA GLY A 281 19.82 25.54 21.19
C GLY A 281 20.19 24.40 20.26
N ARG A 282 19.36 23.37 20.33
CA ARG A 282 19.45 22.16 19.53
C ARG A 282 18.09 21.85 18.92
N TYR A 283 18.07 21.67 17.61
CA TYR A 283 16.90 21.25 16.86
C TYR A 283 16.92 19.75 16.63
N VAL A 284 15.73 19.16 16.53
CA VAL A 284 15.49 17.82 16.01
C VAL A 284 14.57 17.99 14.82
N ALA A 285 15.10 17.73 13.63
CA ALA A 285 14.36 17.78 12.39
C ALA A 285 13.93 16.38 11.97
N ALA A 286 12.67 16.25 11.57
CA ALA A 286 12.12 15.07 10.94
C ALA A 286 12.15 15.25 9.42
N MET A 287 12.67 14.23 8.74
CA MET A 287 12.80 14.17 7.30
C MET A 287 12.05 12.97 6.79
N GLU A 288 11.27 13.15 5.73
CA GLU A 288 10.49 12.10 5.13
C GLU A 288 10.56 12.19 3.60
N TYR A 289 11.01 11.10 2.99
CA TYR A 289 11.16 10.93 1.56
C TYR A 289 10.26 9.78 1.11
N TRP A 290 9.33 10.08 0.19
CA TRP A 290 8.47 9.08 -0.45
C TRP A 290 8.43 9.30 -1.95
N GLY A 291 9.15 8.47 -2.70
CA GLY A 291 9.29 8.66 -4.14
C GLY A 291 9.86 10.03 -4.49
N SER A 292 9.07 10.88 -5.15
CA SER A 292 9.46 12.26 -5.51
C SER A 292 9.09 13.31 -4.47
N GLN A 293 8.25 12.97 -3.49
CA GLN A 293 7.82 13.89 -2.45
C GLN A 293 8.84 13.94 -1.31
N ARG A 294 9.06 15.16 -0.81
CA ARG A 294 10.06 15.46 0.22
C ARG A 294 9.40 16.35 1.25
N TYR A 295 9.40 15.89 2.49
CA TYR A 295 8.87 16.63 3.63
C TYR A 295 9.98 16.81 4.65
N ALA A 296 10.15 18.04 5.08
CA ALA A 296 11.12 18.44 6.08
C ALA A 296 10.42 19.33 7.08
N SER A 297 10.51 18.98 8.36
CA SER A 297 9.91 19.76 9.44
C SER A 297 10.74 19.68 10.71
N ILE A 298 10.59 20.69 11.55
CA ILE A 298 11.16 20.67 12.90
C ILE A 298 10.21 19.92 13.81
N ALA A 299 10.65 18.77 14.33
CA ALA A 299 9.87 17.96 15.25
C ALA A 299 9.93 18.52 16.68
N ASN A 300 11.11 18.98 17.09
CA ASN A 300 11.31 19.59 18.40
C ASN A 300 12.53 20.51 18.40
N TYR A 301 12.60 21.43 19.36
CA TYR A 301 13.81 22.18 19.66
C TYR A 301 13.95 22.33 21.18
N THR A 302 15.20 22.42 21.63
CA THR A 302 15.54 22.58 23.04
C THR A 302 16.53 23.73 23.17
N ARG A 303 16.27 24.64 24.11
CA ARG A 303 17.23 25.68 24.48
C ARG A 303 18.29 25.04 25.36
N THR A 304 19.57 25.26 25.04
CA THR A 304 20.68 24.74 25.84
C THR A 304 20.95 25.63 27.04
N THR A 305 20.68 26.93 26.92
CA THR A 305 20.84 27.94 27.96
C THR A 305 19.64 28.87 27.97
N ASP A 306 19.21 29.33 29.15
CA ASP A 306 18.16 30.36 29.26
C ASP A 306 18.71 31.76 28.93
N ASP A 307 20.02 31.95 29.01
CA ASP A 307 20.67 33.22 28.67
C ASP A 307 20.57 33.48 27.16
N PRO A 308 20.21 34.71 26.77
CA PRO A 308 20.20 35.11 25.37
C PRO A 308 21.63 35.23 24.84
N ILE A 309 21.78 35.08 23.53
CA ILE A 309 23.05 35.30 22.83
C ILE A 309 23.38 36.79 22.94
N ILE A 310 24.50 37.08 23.60
CA ILE A 310 25.03 38.43 23.79
C ILE A 310 25.92 38.78 22.59
N GLY A 311 25.63 39.92 21.96
CA GLY A 311 26.43 40.47 20.85
C GLY A 311 27.07 41.79 21.26
N THR A 312 28.34 41.99 20.92
CA THR A 312 29.00 43.31 20.98
C THR A 312 29.32 43.79 19.57
N SER A 313 29.23 45.10 19.34
CA SER A 313 29.51 45.75 18.04
C SER A 313 30.90 45.43 17.47
N LEU A 314 31.89 45.11 18.32
CA LEU A 314 33.26 44.77 17.93
C LEU A 314 33.54 43.26 17.77
N GLY A 315 32.47 42.44 17.76
CA GLY A 315 32.57 40.98 17.76
C GLY A 315 33.02 40.40 19.11
N PHE A 316 32.54 39.20 19.40
CA PHE A 316 32.94 38.31 20.51
C PHE A 316 33.33 39.02 21.82
N SER A 317 32.34 39.49 22.58
CA SER A 317 32.52 39.64 24.02
C SER A 317 32.82 38.26 24.60
N ASN A 318 33.80 38.19 25.50
CA ASN A 318 34.29 36.99 26.19
C ASN A 318 33.15 36.15 26.78
N SER A 319 32.51 35.32 25.95
CA SER A 319 31.80 34.15 26.44
C SER A 319 32.84 33.33 27.19
N SER A 320 32.53 32.95 28.42
CA SER A 320 33.35 32.03 29.23
C SER A 320 33.70 30.76 28.45
N ASP A 321 32.81 30.36 27.54
CA ASP A 321 32.90 29.13 26.77
C ASP A 321 33.75 29.28 25.51
N CYS A 322 34.06 30.52 25.12
CA CYS A 322 34.78 30.85 23.88
C CYS A 322 35.67 32.10 24.02
N PRO A 323 36.73 32.06 24.85
CA PRO A 323 37.58 33.22 25.05
C PRO A 323 38.26 33.63 23.74
N ARG A 324 38.21 34.94 23.44
CA ARG A 324 38.90 35.51 22.28
C ARG A 324 40.41 35.31 22.46
N ASN A 325 41.03 34.56 21.56
CA ASN A 325 42.48 34.43 21.53
C ASN A 325 43.05 35.44 20.52
N THR A 326 43.97 36.29 20.97
CA THR A 326 44.64 37.30 20.14
C THR A 326 45.56 36.68 19.08
N SER A 327 45.82 35.37 19.13
CA SER A 327 46.70 34.65 18.20
C SER A 327 46.03 34.11 16.94
N TRP A 328 44.74 34.39 16.69
CA TRP A 328 44.05 33.86 15.49
C TRP A 328 44.49 34.58 14.21
N VAL A 329 45.02 33.81 13.26
CA VAL A 329 45.52 34.35 12.00
C VAL A 329 44.36 34.60 11.04
N ILE A 330 44.11 35.87 10.70
CA ILE A 330 42.98 36.32 9.85
C ILE A 330 42.96 35.66 8.46
N SER A 331 44.13 35.32 7.92
CA SER A 331 44.24 34.72 6.59
C SER A 331 43.74 33.27 6.54
N ASP A 332 43.69 32.56 7.68
CA ASP A 332 43.34 31.15 7.74
C ASP A 332 42.20 30.87 8.75
N PRO A 333 40.93 30.87 8.30
CA PRO A 333 39.78 30.57 9.16
C PRO A 333 39.78 29.14 9.69
N SER A 334 40.54 28.23 9.05
CA SER A 334 40.66 26.86 9.55
C SER A 334 41.43 26.80 10.89
N SER A 335 42.29 27.79 11.15
CA SER A 335 43.05 27.94 12.40
C SER A 335 42.21 28.49 13.58
N THR A 336 41.03 29.04 13.29
CA THR A 336 40.12 29.58 14.31
C THR A 336 39.43 28.46 15.08
N SER A 337 39.21 28.65 16.38
CA SER A 337 38.55 27.63 17.20
C SER A 337 37.14 27.33 16.64
N PRO A 338 36.70 26.05 16.63
CA PRO A 338 35.37 25.68 16.13
C PRO A 338 34.24 26.46 16.81
N CYS A 339 34.41 26.77 18.09
CA CYS A 339 33.47 27.56 18.86
C CYS A 339 33.34 29.01 18.35
N ALA A 340 34.44 29.67 18.02
CA ALA A 340 34.39 31.05 17.50
C ALA A 340 33.75 31.09 16.10
N ARG A 341 34.04 30.09 15.26
CA ARG A 341 33.38 29.92 13.96
C ARG A 341 31.87 29.70 14.10
N MET A 342 31.47 28.87 15.07
CA MET A 342 30.06 28.65 15.41
C MET A 342 29.34 29.94 15.84
N GLN A 343 29.97 30.74 16.70
CA GLN A 343 29.39 32.02 17.12
C GLN A 343 29.30 33.02 15.95
N MET A 344 30.33 33.09 15.10
CA MET A 344 30.33 33.90 13.87
C MET A 344 29.15 33.56 12.95
N ASN A 345 29.00 32.28 12.64
CA ASN A 345 27.96 31.78 11.75
C ASN A 345 26.57 31.95 12.35
N THR A 346 26.44 31.73 13.65
CA THR A 346 25.22 32.00 14.41
C THR A 346 24.84 33.47 14.29
N TRP A 347 25.80 34.39 14.45
CA TRP A 347 25.52 35.82 14.39
C TRP A 347 25.15 36.29 12.98
N ALA A 348 25.86 35.80 11.96
CA ALA A 348 25.47 36.03 10.57
C ALA A 348 24.05 35.56 10.27
N LEU A 349 23.64 34.40 10.78
CA LEU A 349 22.29 33.89 10.59
C LEU A 349 21.23 34.76 11.28
N THR A 350 21.47 35.16 12.53
CA THR A 350 20.52 35.99 13.28
C THR A 350 20.40 37.38 12.68
N ASP A 351 21.51 37.98 12.25
CA ASP A 351 21.54 39.27 11.54
C ASP A 351 20.85 39.17 10.18
N ALA A 352 21.18 38.15 9.36
CA ALA A 352 20.51 37.96 8.06
C ALA A 352 18.99 37.83 8.21
N PHE A 353 18.53 37.10 9.21
CA PHE A 353 17.10 36.93 9.51
C PHE A 353 16.47 38.22 10.02
N ALA A 354 17.09 38.87 11.00
CA ALA A 354 16.54 40.09 11.57
C ALA A 354 16.55 41.25 10.58
N THR A 355 17.60 41.39 9.77
CA THR A 355 17.71 42.38 8.70
C THR A 355 16.72 42.11 7.57
N ALA A 356 16.38 40.85 7.28
CA ALA A 356 15.36 40.52 6.28
C ALA A 356 13.93 40.88 6.72
N LEU A 357 13.67 40.93 8.04
CA LEU A 357 12.39 41.35 8.62
C LEU A 357 12.38 42.84 9.00
N SER A 358 13.53 43.46 9.27
CA SER A 358 13.60 44.84 9.74
C SER A 358 13.11 45.84 8.71
N GLY A 359 12.39 46.85 9.19
CA GLY A 359 11.86 47.96 8.39
C GLY A 359 10.50 48.42 8.87
N THR A 360 9.95 49.42 8.20
CA THR A 360 8.64 49.99 8.50
C THR A 360 7.76 49.96 7.25
N ILE A 361 6.51 49.50 7.39
CA ILE A 361 5.48 49.68 6.36
C ILE A 361 4.56 50.80 6.84
N VAL A 362 4.38 51.79 5.98
CA VAL A 362 3.54 52.96 6.23
C VAL A 362 2.45 53.07 5.20
N THR A 363 1.36 53.73 5.58
CA THR A 363 0.39 54.27 4.63
C THR A 363 0.88 55.63 4.14
N HIS A 364 1.07 55.76 2.83
CA HIS A 364 1.39 57.05 2.24
C HIS A 364 0.11 57.90 2.11
N SER A 365 0.01 58.97 2.89
CA SER A 365 -1.17 59.86 2.91
C SER A 365 -1.55 60.44 1.55
N GLN A 366 -0.59 60.59 0.63
CA GLN A 366 -0.81 61.16 -0.70
C GLN A 366 -1.41 60.18 -1.70
N SER A 367 -1.11 58.88 -1.58
CA SER A 367 -1.52 57.85 -2.54
C SER A 367 -2.50 56.83 -1.96
N GLY A 368 -2.63 56.77 -0.62
CA GLY A 368 -3.33 55.69 0.09
C GLY A 368 -2.65 54.32 -0.07
N THR A 369 -1.52 54.23 -0.76
CA THR A 369 -0.84 52.95 -1.00
C THR A 369 -0.03 52.54 0.23
N LEU A 370 -0.07 51.25 0.54
CA LEU A 370 0.83 50.63 1.52
C LEU A 370 2.21 50.43 0.90
N GLY A 371 3.27 50.77 1.62
CA GLY A 371 4.63 50.58 1.14
C GLY A 371 5.68 50.80 2.22
N PRO A 372 6.95 50.51 1.93
CA PRO A 372 8.05 50.78 2.87
C PRO A 372 8.20 52.29 3.13
N GLU A 373 8.48 52.66 4.39
CA GLU A 373 8.68 54.07 4.81
C GLU A 373 9.82 54.75 4.04
N GLU A 374 10.95 54.07 3.94
CA GLU A 374 12.06 54.48 3.09
C GLU A 374 11.94 53.82 1.72
N ARG A 375 11.76 54.64 0.66
CA ARG A 375 11.87 54.23 -0.75
C ARG A 375 13.31 53.85 -1.17
N ALA A 376 14.21 53.59 -0.22
CA ALA A 376 15.55 53.14 -0.52
C ALA A 376 15.47 51.83 -1.33
N VAL A 377 16.20 51.76 -2.44
CA VAL A 377 16.09 50.71 -3.49
C VAL A 377 16.42 49.29 -2.96
N ASN A 378 16.81 49.16 -1.70
CA ASN A 378 17.19 47.91 -1.05
C ASN A 378 16.22 47.44 0.07
N SER A 379 15.15 48.19 0.38
CA SER A 379 14.14 47.78 1.36
C SER A 379 13.19 46.73 0.75
N ALA A 380 13.71 45.52 0.56
CA ALA A 380 13.01 44.36 0.03
C ALA A 380 11.95 43.78 0.99
N LEU A 381 11.28 44.60 1.82
CA LEU A 381 10.30 44.12 2.81
C LEU A 381 9.09 43.47 2.14
N MET A 382 8.51 44.07 1.09
CA MET A 382 7.20 43.62 0.61
C MET A 382 7.17 42.21 0.04
N PRO A 383 8.08 41.77 -0.87
CA PRO A 383 8.01 40.41 -1.41
C PRO A 383 8.29 39.35 -0.35
N ASN A 384 9.07 39.68 0.68
CA ASN A 384 9.56 38.73 1.68
C ASN A 384 8.57 38.45 2.81
N LEU A 385 7.42 39.12 2.79
CA LEU A 385 6.46 39.11 3.89
C LEU A 385 5.12 38.45 3.54
N ASP A 386 4.88 38.09 2.28
CA ASP A 386 3.61 37.49 1.81
C ASP A 386 3.22 36.20 2.54
N TYR A 387 4.21 35.47 3.06
CA TYR A 387 3.92 34.27 3.85
C TYR A 387 3.47 34.61 5.28
N LEU A 388 4.06 35.63 5.92
CA LEU A 388 3.73 36.03 7.30
C LEU A 388 2.51 36.98 7.36
N PHE A 389 2.31 37.79 6.32
CA PHE A 389 1.30 38.83 6.24
C PHE A 389 0.41 38.63 5.00
N SER A 390 -0.87 38.89 5.17
CA SER A 390 -1.83 39.02 4.09
C SER A 390 -1.95 40.50 3.71
N VAL A 391 -1.36 40.87 2.57
CA VAL A 391 -1.44 42.23 2.02
C VAL A 391 -2.49 42.26 0.90
N HIS A 392 -3.43 43.19 0.97
CA HIS A 392 -4.38 43.44 -0.11
C HIS A 392 -4.29 44.90 -0.53
N GLU A 393 -3.55 45.16 -1.59
CA GLU A 393 -3.25 46.52 -2.06
C GLU A 393 -4.52 47.31 -2.43
N ILE A 394 -5.48 46.66 -3.11
CA ILE A 394 -6.73 47.28 -3.57
C ILE A 394 -7.59 47.76 -2.40
N TYR A 395 -7.70 46.95 -1.35
CA TYR A 395 -8.48 47.27 -0.15
C TYR A 395 -7.63 47.95 0.92
N GLN A 396 -6.36 48.28 0.63
CA GLN A 396 -5.42 48.83 1.59
C GLN A 396 -5.46 48.07 2.93
N SER A 397 -5.57 46.75 2.84
CA SER A 397 -5.64 45.88 4.01
C SER A 397 -4.31 45.19 4.24
N PHE A 398 -3.95 45.09 5.51
CA PHE A 398 -2.70 44.50 5.96
C PHE A 398 -3.02 43.74 7.25
N ASP A 399 -3.06 42.42 7.17
CA ASP A 399 -3.29 41.55 8.33
C ASP A 399 -2.20 40.49 8.42
N LEU A 400 -2.12 39.77 9.53
CA LEU A 400 -1.37 38.52 9.59
C LEU A 400 -1.99 37.50 8.62
N SER A 401 -1.16 36.67 8.02
CA SER A 401 -1.66 35.54 7.22
C SER A 401 -2.48 34.59 8.11
N PRO A 402 -3.44 33.83 7.54
CA PRO A 402 -4.36 33.01 8.34
C PRO A 402 -3.67 32.03 9.30
N TRP A 403 -2.55 31.43 8.88
CA TRP A 403 -1.78 30.51 9.71
C TRP A 403 -1.06 31.23 10.87
N ALA A 404 -0.46 32.40 10.59
CA ALA A 404 0.23 33.20 11.61
C ALA A 404 -0.77 33.76 12.64
N LYS A 405 -1.95 34.19 12.17
CA LYS A 405 -3.05 34.65 13.04
C LYS A 405 -3.54 33.56 13.98
N GLN A 406 -3.57 32.30 13.53
CA GLN A 406 -4.02 31.18 14.34
C GLN A 406 -3.06 30.86 15.50
N ILE A 407 -1.74 31.00 15.29
CA ILE A 407 -0.72 30.60 16.27
C ILE A 407 -0.12 31.76 17.06
N GLY A 408 -0.32 33.00 16.60
CA GLY A 408 0.28 34.20 17.16
C GLY A 408 1.59 34.62 16.47
N LEU A 409 1.89 35.91 16.54
CA LEU A 409 3.00 36.51 15.81
C LEU A 409 4.37 35.99 16.26
N GLY A 410 4.60 35.88 17.57
CA GLY A 410 5.83 35.35 18.12
C GLY A 410 6.07 33.90 17.70
N ARG A 411 5.06 33.02 17.84
CA ARG A 411 5.17 31.62 17.41
C ARG A 411 5.36 31.47 15.90
N ALA A 412 4.76 32.34 15.11
CA ALA A 412 5.00 32.38 13.67
C ALA A 412 6.46 32.72 13.36
N LEU A 413 7.04 33.72 14.01
CA LEU A 413 8.46 34.06 13.86
C LEU A 413 9.39 32.93 14.31
N GLU A 414 9.10 32.27 15.43
CA GLU A 414 9.88 31.11 15.89
C GLU A 414 9.86 29.98 14.84
N THR A 415 8.70 29.71 14.24
CA THR A 415 8.54 28.69 13.20
C THR A 415 9.30 29.06 11.93
N LEU A 416 9.22 30.33 11.49
CA LEU A 416 9.98 30.83 10.34
C LEU A 416 11.47 30.73 10.56
N PHE A 417 11.95 31.10 11.75
CA PHE A 417 13.36 31.01 12.08
C PHE A 417 13.83 29.55 12.14
N ALA A 418 13.04 28.67 12.74
CA ALA A 418 13.33 27.24 12.78
C ALA A 418 13.43 26.64 11.36
N ASN A 419 12.49 26.99 10.47
CA ASN A 419 12.52 26.58 9.05
C ASN A 419 13.69 27.17 8.27
N ALA A 420 14.08 28.41 8.60
CA ALA A 420 15.25 29.05 8.02
C ALA A 420 16.53 28.32 8.41
N THR A 421 16.67 27.97 9.70
CA THR A 421 17.80 27.14 10.17
C THR A 421 17.78 25.79 9.49
N LEU A 422 16.61 25.15 9.36
CA LEU A 422 16.48 23.82 8.76
C LEU A 422 16.94 23.80 7.31
N SER A 423 16.63 24.86 6.56
CA SER A 423 16.97 24.92 5.15
C SER A 423 18.49 25.09 4.90
N LEU A 424 19.30 25.39 5.93
CA LEU A 424 20.77 25.32 5.85
C LEU A 424 21.27 23.88 5.64
N THR A 425 20.45 22.87 5.90
CA THR A 425 20.75 21.47 5.53
C THR A 425 21.03 21.31 4.03
N ARG A 426 20.47 22.18 3.18
CA ARG A 426 20.79 22.20 1.75
C ARG A 426 22.24 22.59 1.50
N ASP A 427 22.77 23.56 2.24
CA ASP A 427 24.19 23.93 2.15
C ASP A 427 25.07 22.79 2.70
N ALA A 428 24.66 22.16 3.80
CA ALA A 428 25.33 20.98 4.32
C ALA A 428 25.40 19.85 3.27
N TYR A 429 24.35 19.65 2.48
CA TYR A 429 24.34 18.70 1.37
C TYR A 429 25.32 19.09 0.26
N ILE A 430 25.37 20.36 -0.14
CA ILE A 430 26.28 20.86 -1.18
C ILE A 430 27.76 20.72 -0.77
N HIS A 431 28.05 20.94 0.52
CA HIS A 431 29.40 20.88 1.09
C HIS A 431 29.77 19.52 1.69
N ASP A 432 28.93 18.51 1.52
CA ASP A 432 29.12 17.14 2.01
C ASP A 432 29.29 17.01 3.55
N TRP A 433 28.70 17.89 4.33
CA TRP A 433 28.68 17.77 5.80
C TRP A 433 27.65 16.74 6.22
N LYS A 434 28.13 15.59 6.71
CA LYS A 434 27.31 14.44 7.05
C LYS A 434 27.33 14.15 8.54
N SER A 435 26.21 13.65 9.05
CA SER A 435 26.16 12.96 10.32
C SER A 435 25.34 11.68 10.21
N GLU A 436 25.47 10.82 11.21
CA GLU A 436 24.59 9.67 11.35
C GLU A 436 23.17 10.14 11.74
N ALA A 437 22.18 9.66 11.01
CA ALA A 437 20.77 9.91 11.30
C ALA A 437 20.29 9.12 12.53
N GLN A 438 19.40 9.72 13.31
CA GLN A 438 18.69 9.07 14.40
C GLN A 438 17.40 8.44 13.88
N ASN A 439 17.05 7.27 14.42
CA ASN A 439 15.78 6.58 14.12
C ASN A 439 15.49 6.42 12.62
N ALA A 440 16.53 6.25 11.79
CA ALA A 440 16.37 6.17 10.35
C ALA A 440 15.69 4.86 9.94
N LEU A 441 14.53 4.99 9.31
CA LEU A 441 13.73 3.92 8.74
C LEU A 441 13.80 4.03 7.22
N VAL A 442 14.39 3.02 6.58
CA VAL A 442 14.54 2.98 5.13
C VAL A 442 13.56 1.97 4.54
N VAL A 443 12.89 2.36 3.45
CA VAL A 443 12.05 1.47 2.65
C VAL A 443 12.92 0.85 1.56
N PRO A 444 13.36 -0.42 1.71
CA PRO A 444 14.34 -1.00 0.79
C PRO A 444 13.77 -1.21 -0.61
N PHE A 445 12.45 -1.40 -0.72
CA PHE A 445 11.72 -1.68 -1.95
C PHE A 445 10.35 -1.00 -1.90
N ALA A 446 9.88 -0.42 -3.01
CA ALA A 446 8.52 0.13 -3.05
C ALA A 446 7.48 -0.96 -2.75
N ASN A 447 7.64 -2.12 -3.39
CA ASN A 447 6.73 -3.25 -3.30
C ASN A 447 7.49 -4.56 -3.11
N LYS A 448 6.94 -5.44 -2.28
CA LYS A 448 7.43 -6.81 -2.09
C LYS A 448 6.30 -7.82 -2.27
N PHE A 449 6.66 -9.02 -2.72
CA PHE A 449 5.72 -10.14 -2.69
C PHE A 449 5.50 -10.59 -1.24
N SER A 450 4.24 -10.92 -0.92
CA SER A 450 3.82 -11.42 0.39
C SER A 450 3.00 -12.69 0.19
N TYR A 451 3.53 -13.79 0.69
CA TYR A 451 2.92 -15.11 0.57
C TYR A 451 2.01 -15.42 1.77
N ASN A 452 0.71 -15.50 1.52
CA ASN A 452 -0.29 -15.95 2.48
C ASN A 452 -0.48 -17.47 2.41
N ARG A 453 0.27 -18.20 3.25
CA ARG A 453 0.19 -19.66 3.38
C ARG A 453 -1.24 -20.15 3.69
N LYS A 454 -2.05 -19.40 4.46
CA LYS A 454 -3.40 -19.81 4.82
C LYS A 454 -4.32 -19.88 3.59
N SER A 455 -4.34 -18.83 2.77
CA SER A 455 -5.13 -18.81 1.53
C SER A 455 -4.72 -19.93 0.57
N PHE A 456 -3.42 -20.22 0.51
CA PHE A 456 -2.89 -21.33 -0.29
C PHE A 456 -3.40 -22.70 0.18
N TRP A 457 -3.32 -22.98 1.48
CA TRP A 457 -3.76 -24.26 2.05
C TRP A 457 -5.28 -24.42 2.00
N ILE A 458 -6.05 -23.34 2.12
CA ILE A 458 -7.51 -23.39 1.94
C ILE A 458 -7.84 -23.85 0.51
N GLY A 459 -7.17 -23.30 -0.51
CA GLY A 459 -7.38 -23.68 -1.91
C GLY A 459 -6.91 -25.10 -2.22
N TYR A 460 -5.61 -25.37 -2.09
CA TYR A 460 -5.05 -26.67 -2.48
C TYR A 460 -5.35 -27.78 -1.49
N GLY A 461 -5.37 -27.50 -0.19
CA GLY A 461 -5.71 -28.48 0.83
C GLY A 461 -7.17 -28.92 0.73
N GLY A 462 -8.09 -28.00 0.48
CA GLY A 462 -9.49 -28.32 0.18
C GLY A 462 -9.61 -29.22 -1.04
N ALA A 463 -9.00 -28.82 -2.17
CA ALA A 463 -9.02 -29.61 -3.40
C ALA A 463 -8.41 -31.02 -3.22
N PHE A 464 -7.28 -31.11 -2.53
CA PHE A 464 -6.61 -32.37 -2.23
C PHE A 464 -7.51 -33.31 -1.42
N LEU A 465 -8.13 -32.82 -0.34
CA LEU A 465 -9.02 -33.61 0.51
C LEU A 465 -10.28 -34.04 -0.24
N THR A 466 -10.84 -33.16 -1.08
CA THR A 466 -11.98 -33.50 -1.95
C THR A 466 -11.63 -34.64 -2.90
N VAL A 467 -10.53 -34.53 -3.64
CA VAL A 467 -10.14 -35.56 -4.62
C VAL A 467 -9.81 -36.87 -3.92
N LEU A 468 -9.08 -36.82 -2.80
CA LEU A 468 -8.77 -37.99 -1.98
C LEU A 468 -10.05 -38.68 -1.48
N GLY A 469 -11.04 -37.91 -1.02
CA GLY A 469 -12.33 -38.46 -0.59
C GLY A 469 -13.06 -39.21 -1.71
N VAL A 470 -13.12 -38.62 -2.91
CA VAL A 470 -13.73 -39.26 -4.10
C VAL A 470 -12.94 -40.51 -4.51
N MET A 471 -11.60 -40.48 -4.45
CA MET A 471 -10.74 -41.63 -4.75
C MET A 471 -10.97 -42.78 -3.76
N LEU A 472 -11.05 -42.49 -2.47
CA LEU A 472 -11.30 -43.50 -1.44
C LEU A 472 -12.71 -44.09 -1.57
N ALA A 473 -13.72 -43.26 -1.86
CA ALA A 473 -15.09 -43.73 -2.07
C ALA A 473 -15.26 -44.57 -3.35
N SER A 474 -14.43 -44.36 -4.36
CA SER A 474 -14.40 -45.16 -5.59
C SER A 474 -13.46 -46.36 -5.53
N TRP A 475 -12.73 -46.55 -4.42
CA TRP A 475 -11.68 -47.56 -4.30
C TRP A 475 -12.25 -48.99 -4.39
N ASP A 476 -13.44 -49.25 -3.87
CA ASP A 476 -14.06 -50.58 -3.93
C ASP A 476 -14.67 -50.90 -5.31
N ILE A 477 -14.70 -49.91 -6.20
CA ILE A 477 -15.36 -49.93 -7.51
C ILE A 477 -14.36 -50.27 -8.65
N ARG A 478 -13.12 -50.65 -8.29
CA ARG A 478 -11.95 -50.77 -9.18
C ARG A 478 -12.03 -51.74 -10.37
N GLY A 479 -13.16 -52.43 -10.58
CA GLY A 479 -13.39 -53.33 -11.72
C GLY A 479 -14.65 -53.05 -12.55
N SER A 480 -15.46 -52.05 -12.20
CA SER A 480 -16.78 -51.87 -12.84
C SER A 480 -16.83 -50.79 -13.92
N LEU A 481 -15.70 -50.15 -14.29
CA LEU A 481 -15.73 -49.20 -15.40
C LEU A 481 -16.23 -49.92 -16.66
N PRO A 482 -17.32 -49.42 -17.27
CA PRO A 482 -17.88 -50.04 -18.45
C PRO A 482 -16.83 -49.98 -19.55
N THR A 483 -16.51 -51.14 -20.13
CA THR A 483 -15.77 -51.18 -21.39
C THR A 483 -16.58 -50.41 -22.43
N GLU A 484 -16.00 -49.31 -22.94
CA GLU A 484 -16.69 -48.12 -23.45
C GLU A 484 -17.71 -48.31 -24.59
N GLU A 485 -17.79 -49.45 -25.26
CA GLU A 485 -18.61 -49.54 -26.49
C GLU A 485 -19.89 -50.39 -26.36
N THR A 486 -19.97 -51.36 -25.46
CA THR A 486 -21.07 -52.36 -25.53
C THR A 486 -22.16 -52.20 -24.48
N ARG A 487 -21.91 -51.52 -23.35
CA ARG A 487 -22.91 -51.36 -22.27
C ARG A 487 -23.50 -49.96 -22.21
N LEU A 488 -22.69 -48.90 -22.30
CA LEU A 488 -23.19 -47.52 -22.34
C LEU A 488 -23.94 -47.24 -23.63
N GLY A 489 -23.37 -47.60 -24.78
CA GLY A 489 -24.04 -47.50 -26.07
C GLY A 489 -25.33 -48.32 -26.11
N ARG A 490 -25.38 -49.48 -25.43
CA ARG A 490 -26.57 -50.31 -25.37
C ARG A 490 -27.63 -49.75 -24.42
N ILE A 491 -27.26 -49.23 -23.25
CA ILE A 491 -28.17 -48.55 -22.32
C ILE A 491 -28.72 -47.26 -22.93
N LEU A 492 -27.85 -46.40 -23.50
CA LEU A 492 -28.25 -45.18 -24.19
C LEU A 492 -29.13 -45.49 -25.41
N ALA A 493 -28.78 -46.51 -26.21
CA ALA A 493 -29.60 -46.95 -27.34
C ALA A 493 -30.96 -47.45 -26.88
N THR A 494 -31.05 -48.19 -25.77
CA THR A 494 -32.35 -48.68 -25.25
C THR A 494 -33.20 -47.58 -24.63
N THR A 495 -32.59 -46.54 -24.03
CA THR A 495 -33.33 -45.41 -23.45
C THR A 495 -33.69 -44.32 -24.46
N ARG A 496 -33.06 -44.30 -25.64
CA ARG A 496 -33.33 -43.37 -26.76
C ARG A 496 -34.00 -44.05 -27.96
N ASP A 497 -34.42 -45.31 -27.79
CA ASP A 497 -35.20 -46.01 -28.81
C ASP A 497 -36.56 -45.33 -28.95
N GLU A 498 -37.01 -45.07 -30.18
CA GLU A 498 -38.29 -44.41 -30.49
C GLU A 498 -39.48 -45.21 -29.92
N SER A 499 -39.31 -46.53 -29.76
CA SER A 499 -40.28 -47.40 -29.08
C SER A 499 -40.47 -47.04 -27.60
N PHE A 500 -39.43 -46.51 -26.95
CA PHE A 500 -39.50 -46.07 -25.56
C PHE A 500 -40.23 -44.74 -25.41
N GLU A 501 -40.03 -43.80 -26.35
CA GLU A 501 -40.80 -42.55 -26.42
C GLU A 501 -42.27 -42.84 -26.75
N GLN A 502 -42.55 -43.78 -27.66
CA GLN A 502 -43.92 -44.22 -27.94
C GLN A 502 -44.60 -44.84 -26.71
N LEU A 503 -43.89 -45.65 -25.93
CA LEU A 503 -44.42 -46.20 -24.66
C LEU A 503 -44.70 -45.11 -23.62
N GLN A 504 -43.92 -44.03 -23.62
CA GLN A 504 -44.13 -42.88 -22.75
C GLN A 504 -45.33 -42.03 -23.20
N ASP A 505 -45.51 -41.85 -24.51
CA ASP A 505 -46.60 -41.06 -25.10
C ASP A 505 -47.94 -41.81 -25.14
N GLN A 506 -47.93 -43.15 -25.23
CA GLN A 506 -49.13 -43.97 -25.39
C GLN A 506 -49.86 -44.27 -24.07
N LYS A 507 -49.29 -43.92 -22.91
CA LYS A 507 -49.91 -44.17 -21.59
C LYS A 507 -50.00 -42.90 -20.75
N GLU A 508 -51.00 -42.07 -21.07
CA GLU A 508 -51.49 -41.03 -20.15
C GLU A 508 -52.03 -41.70 -18.86
N GLY A 509 -51.25 -41.65 -17.78
CA GLY A 509 -51.65 -42.15 -16.46
C GLY A 509 -50.63 -43.00 -15.70
N ILE A 510 -49.45 -43.27 -16.27
CA ILE A 510 -48.36 -43.95 -15.56
C ILE A 510 -47.34 -42.93 -15.08
N ASP A 511 -47.23 -42.80 -13.76
CA ASP A 511 -46.43 -41.75 -13.12
C ASP A 511 -44.92 -42.02 -13.16
N ASP A 512 -44.47 -43.29 -13.17
CA ASP A 512 -43.05 -43.65 -13.20
C ASP A 512 -42.78 -44.96 -13.97
N LEU A 513 -41.77 -44.92 -14.85
CA LEU A 513 -41.26 -46.06 -15.60
C LEU A 513 -39.87 -46.46 -15.06
N VAL A 514 -39.78 -47.66 -14.50
CA VAL A 514 -38.59 -48.17 -13.82
C VAL A 514 -37.90 -49.20 -14.72
N ILE A 515 -36.63 -48.95 -15.06
CA ILE A 515 -35.81 -49.93 -15.78
C ILE A 515 -35.04 -50.75 -14.75
N CYS A 516 -35.27 -52.06 -14.75
CA CYS A 516 -34.54 -53.03 -13.95
C CYS A 516 -33.55 -53.77 -14.85
N TYR A 517 -32.26 -53.77 -14.48
CA TYR A 517 -31.24 -54.54 -15.16
C TYR A 517 -31.02 -55.85 -14.40
N GLU A 518 -31.14 -56.98 -15.09
CA GLU A 518 -30.91 -58.30 -14.51
C GLU A 518 -29.86 -59.06 -15.34
N SER A 519 -28.92 -59.72 -14.66
CA SER A 519 -27.96 -60.60 -15.31
C SER A 519 -28.63 -61.95 -15.59
N VAL A 520 -28.98 -62.21 -16.84
CA VAL A 520 -29.55 -63.49 -17.28
C VAL A 520 -28.44 -64.38 -17.83
N GLN A 521 -28.32 -65.60 -17.31
CA GLN A 521 -27.36 -66.59 -17.81
C GLN A 521 -27.94 -67.25 -19.07
N LYS A 522 -27.30 -67.04 -20.23
CA LYS A 522 -27.74 -67.59 -21.53
C LYS A 522 -26.52 -68.18 -22.25
N ASP A 523 -26.62 -69.44 -22.67
CA ASP A 523 -25.62 -70.16 -23.48
C ASP A 523 -24.16 -70.05 -22.99
N GLY A 524 -23.93 -70.26 -21.70
CA GLY A 524 -22.58 -70.27 -21.11
C GLY A 524 -21.96 -68.88 -20.85
N GLY A 525 -22.69 -67.80 -21.11
CA GLY A 525 -22.31 -66.42 -20.77
C GLY A 525 -23.36 -65.69 -19.93
N HIS A 526 -22.93 -64.70 -19.16
CA HIS A 526 -23.84 -63.76 -18.50
C HIS A 526 -24.21 -62.64 -19.48
N VAL A 527 -25.48 -62.56 -19.85
CA VAL A 527 -26.03 -61.49 -20.69
C VAL A 527 -26.87 -60.57 -19.79
N LEU A 528 -26.61 -59.27 -19.83
CA LEU A 528 -27.46 -58.28 -19.17
C LEU A 528 -28.75 -58.12 -19.98
N ALA A 529 -29.89 -58.51 -19.40
CA ALA A 529 -31.21 -58.18 -19.90
C ALA A 529 -31.77 -57.00 -19.10
N PHE A 530 -32.67 -56.23 -19.70
CA PHE A 530 -33.41 -55.20 -18.98
C PHE A 530 -34.91 -55.53 -19.03
N THR A 531 -35.60 -55.25 -17.94
CA THR A 531 -37.06 -55.31 -17.86
C THR A 531 -37.56 -53.92 -17.53
N VAL A 532 -38.56 -53.47 -18.28
CA VAL A 532 -39.25 -52.21 -18.01
C VAL A 532 -40.47 -52.53 -17.15
N LYS A 533 -40.50 -51.99 -15.93
CA LYS A 533 -41.64 -52.13 -15.01
C LYS A 533 -42.33 -50.78 -14.89
N THR A 534 -43.62 -50.76 -15.17
CA THR A 534 -44.47 -49.59 -14.92
C THR A 534 -45.03 -49.66 -13.51
N GLU A 535 -44.75 -48.66 -12.67
CA GLU A 535 -45.31 -48.58 -11.32
C GLU A 535 -46.46 -47.56 -11.32
N GLU A 536 -47.69 -48.03 -11.13
CA GLU A 536 -48.89 -47.18 -11.10
C GLU A 536 -49.07 -46.65 -9.66
N SER A 537 -48.76 -45.37 -9.40
CA SER A 537 -48.95 -44.75 -8.08
C SER A 537 -50.40 -44.35 -7.81
N GLY A 538 -51.30 -45.34 -7.82
CA GLY A 538 -52.70 -45.18 -7.44
C GLY A 538 -53.03 -45.94 -6.14
N LEU A 539 -53.80 -45.32 -5.24
CA LEU A 539 -54.26 -45.85 -3.95
C LEU A 539 -55.20 -47.08 -4.05
N ARG A 540 -55.26 -47.74 -5.21
CA ARG A 540 -56.15 -48.87 -5.49
C ARG A 540 -55.30 -50.06 -5.95
N LYS A 541 -54.99 -50.96 -5.01
CA LYS A 541 -54.34 -52.26 -5.27
C LYS A 541 -55.13 -53.06 -6.31
N ARG A 542 -54.78 -52.94 -7.59
CA ARG A 542 -54.92 -54.01 -8.58
C ARG A 542 -53.53 -54.28 -9.13
N LYS A 543 -53.03 -55.48 -8.81
CA LYS A 543 -51.76 -55.98 -9.28
C LYS A 543 -51.95 -56.43 -10.73
N LEU A 544 -51.55 -55.59 -11.69
CA LEU A 544 -51.38 -55.98 -13.08
C LEU A 544 -49.89 -55.84 -13.41
N ASP A 545 -49.14 -56.91 -13.16
CA ASP A 545 -47.75 -57.00 -13.61
C ASP A 545 -47.80 -57.29 -15.12
N THR A 546 -47.69 -56.26 -15.95
CA THR A 546 -47.44 -56.45 -17.38
C THR A 546 -45.93 -56.40 -17.56
N GLU A 547 -45.27 -57.56 -17.55
CA GLU A 547 -43.85 -57.69 -17.86
C GLU A 547 -43.69 -57.81 -19.38
N GLU A 548 -43.14 -56.78 -20.02
CA GLU A 548 -42.69 -56.87 -21.40
C GLU A 548 -41.17 -57.09 -21.39
N ILE A 549 -40.76 -58.31 -21.74
CA ILE A 549 -39.34 -58.66 -21.88
C ILE A 549 -38.92 -58.32 -23.31
N GLY A 550 -38.40 -57.11 -23.49
CA GLY A 550 -37.75 -56.72 -24.74
C GLY A 550 -36.38 -57.39 -24.88
N LEU A 551 -36.33 -58.59 -25.48
CA LEU A 551 -35.07 -59.14 -25.98
C LEU A 551 -34.77 -58.47 -27.33
N LEU A 552 -33.77 -57.60 -27.35
CA LEU A 552 -33.26 -56.96 -28.56
C LEU A 552 -32.50 -58.01 -29.39
N GLU A 553 -33.24 -58.84 -30.12
CA GLU A 553 -32.68 -59.81 -31.07
C GLU A 553 -32.34 -59.06 -32.37
N ARG A 554 -31.07 -58.68 -32.50
CA ARG A 554 -30.54 -58.09 -33.73
C ARG A 554 -30.39 -59.21 -34.77
N THR A 555 -31.44 -59.47 -35.56
CA THR A 555 -31.32 -60.27 -36.78
C THR A 555 -30.43 -59.50 -37.77
N THR A 556 -29.18 -59.93 -37.90
CA THR A 556 -28.33 -59.53 -39.03
C THR A 556 -28.84 -60.25 -40.27
N SER A 557 -29.74 -59.62 -41.02
CA SER A 557 -29.92 -59.96 -42.43
C SER A 557 -28.82 -59.28 -43.25
N VAL A 558 -27.97 -60.11 -43.83
CA VAL A 558 -26.98 -59.78 -44.86
C VAL A 558 -27.72 -59.40 -46.15
N PRO A 559 -27.21 -58.41 -46.89
CA PRO A 559 -26.70 -58.72 -48.24
C PRO A 559 -25.19 -58.50 -48.37
#